data_AF-A0A6A6N9J8-F1
#
_entry.id   AF-A0A6A6N9J8-F1
#
_cell.length_a   1.000
_cell.length_b   1.000
_cell.length_c   1.000
_cell.angle_alpha   90.00
_cell.angle_beta   90.00
_cell.angle_gamma   90.00
#
_symmetry.space_group_name_H-M   'P 1'
#
loop_
_entity.id
_entity.type
_entity.pdbx_description
1 polymer ?
#
loop_
_entity_poly.entity_id
_entity_poly.type
_entity_poly.pdbx_seq_one_letter_code
_entity_poly.pdbx_strand_id
1 'polypeptide(L)'
;MAKRFLTYKHRCHKHYLKFQTPEEAHKNPPEHMKAEDWAKLCGHFESEEFKELLEEDLEKDLNENIEANLDENSEQMYKDPIELKLYFDTHHKKDGTWTHPQAQENYEQMKALCKQAIDEGTEISGRQILEKVLKSKSGYARGLGYGVKPISSKDLEFEAILQAKKMAAEKRINELTEQIKNQEEQIKIQQATINDLRES
;
A
#
# COMPACT_ATOMS: atom_id res chain seq x y z
N MET A 1 8.99 -30.97 24.38
CA MET A 1 8.50 -30.29 25.62
C MET A 1 8.98 -28.84 25.74
N ALA A 2 10.19 -28.47 25.29
CA ALA A 2 10.73 -27.11 25.39
C ALA A 2 9.85 -25.99 24.78
N LYS A 3 9.25 -26.21 23.59
CA LYS A 3 8.42 -25.20 22.90
C LYS A 3 7.20 -24.74 23.72
N ARG A 4 6.58 -25.61 24.53
CA ARG A 4 5.42 -25.26 25.38
C ARG A 4 5.80 -24.39 26.59
N PHE A 5 7.01 -24.57 27.12
CA PHE A 5 7.52 -23.80 28.26
C PHE A 5 7.95 -22.38 27.84
N LEU A 6 8.58 -22.24 26.66
CA LEU A 6 8.92 -20.94 26.07
C LEU A 6 7.67 -20.07 25.81
N THR A 7 6.61 -20.66 25.24
CA THR A 7 5.34 -19.97 25.03
C THR A 7 4.66 -19.53 26.34
N TYR A 8 4.92 -20.24 27.44
CA TYR A 8 4.35 -19.93 28.75
C TYR A 8 5.02 -18.71 29.38
N LYS A 9 6.37 -18.69 29.46
CA LYS A 9 7.12 -17.52 29.96
C LYS A 9 6.83 -16.25 29.15
N HIS A 10 6.76 -16.36 27.82
CA HIS A 10 6.40 -15.23 26.95
C HIS A 10 4.99 -14.70 27.24
N ARG A 11 4.00 -15.58 27.49
CA ARG A 11 2.64 -15.18 27.85
C ARG A 11 2.59 -14.48 29.21
N CYS A 12 3.38 -14.94 30.18
CA CYS A 12 3.53 -14.30 31.49
C CYS A 12 4.17 -12.92 31.37
N HIS A 13 5.23 -12.77 30.57
CA HIS A 13 5.87 -11.47 30.31
C HIS A 13 4.90 -10.49 29.61
N LYS A 14 4.13 -10.95 28.62
CA LYS A 14 3.07 -10.15 28.00
C LYS A 14 1.98 -9.70 28.97
N HIS A 15 1.70 -10.50 30.01
CA HIS A 15 0.75 -10.13 31.05
C HIS A 15 1.36 -9.09 32.00
N TYR A 16 2.64 -9.25 32.36
CA TYR A 16 3.40 -8.29 33.16
C TYR A 16 3.46 -6.90 32.50
N LEU A 17 3.71 -6.83 31.19
CA LEU A 17 3.78 -5.58 30.41
C LEU A 17 2.44 -4.83 30.26
N LYS A 18 1.30 -5.40 30.67
CA LYS A 18 0.02 -4.69 30.65
C LYS A 18 -0.08 -3.62 31.73
N PHE A 19 0.74 -3.73 32.76
CA PHE A 19 0.76 -2.81 33.88
C PHE A 19 1.89 -1.81 33.70
N GLN A 20 1.66 -0.55 34.07
CA GLN A 20 2.62 0.53 33.87
C GLN A 20 3.71 0.55 34.93
N THR A 21 3.44 -0.04 36.11
CA THR A 21 4.38 -0.09 37.23
C THR A 21 4.64 -1.53 37.67
N PRO A 22 5.87 -1.85 38.10
CA PRO A 22 6.20 -3.19 38.59
C PRO A 22 5.34 -3.55 39.81
N GLU A 23 5.10 -2.60 40.72
CA GLU A 23 4.28 -2.83 41.91
C GLU A 23 2.83 -3.22 41.60
N GLU A 24 2.26 -2.65 40.53
CA GLU A 24 0.93 -3.00 40.03
C GLU A 24 0.94 -4.38 39.36
N ALA A 25 2.01 -4.72 38.64
CA ALA A 25 2.16 -6.04 38.04
C ALA A 25 2.26 -7.15 39.12
N HIS A 26 3.03 -6.94 40.19
CA HIS A 26 3.16 -7.90 41.30
C HIS A 26 1.84 -8.22 42.00
N LYS A 27 0.91 -7.26 42.08
CA LYS A 27 -0.41 -7.44 42.70
C LYS A 27 -1.43 -8.18 41.81
N ASN A 28 -1.12 -8.38 40.53
CA ASN A 28 -2.03 -8.93 39.53
C ASN A 28 -1.55 -10.26 38.91
N PRO A 29 -1.46 -11.35 39.69
CA PRO A 29 -1.07 -12.65 39.18
C PRO A 29 -2.09 -13.20 38.16
N PRO A 30 -1.66 -13.93 37.12
CA PRO A 30 -2.56 -14.65 36.23
C PRO A 30 -3.44 -15.66 37.01
N GLU A 31 -4.70 -15.82 36.61
CA GLU A 31 -5.74 -16.60 37.32
C GLU A 31 -5.36 -18.06 37.67
N HIS A 32 -4.46 -18.66 36.89
CA HIS A 32 -4.00 -20.04 37.05
C HIS A 32 -2.66 -20.16 37.81
N MET A 33 -2.15 -19.06 38.37
CA MET A 33 -0.81 -18.98 38.98
C MET A 33 -0.90 -18.53 40.44
N LYS A 34 -0.08 -19.16 41.29
CA LYS A 34 0.07 -18.76 42.70
C LYS A 34 0.84 -17.44 42.80
N ALA A 35 0.45 -16.60 43.76
CA ALA A 35 1.10 -15.31 43.97
C ALA A 35 2.62 -15.41 44.24
N GLU A 36 3.05 -16.46 44.95
CA GLU A 36 4.48 -16.71 45.23
C GLU A 36 5.30 -17.00 43.97
N ASP A 37 4.74 -17.77 43.03
CA ASP A 37 5.40 -18.11 41.77
C ASP A 37 5.38 -16.92 40.80
N TRP A 38 4.33 -16.10 40.85
CA TRP A 38 4.24 -14.85 40.10
C TRP A 38 5.28 -13.82 40.56
N ALA A 39 5.46 -13.64 41.87
CA ALA A 39 6.46 -12.72 42.41
C ALA A 39 7.89 -13.08 41.95
N LYS A 40 8.21 -14.38 41.90
CA LYS A 40 9.50 -14.85 41.36
C LYS A 40 9.66 -14.56 39.86
N LEU A 41 8.59 -14.68 39.08
CA LEU A 41 8.61 -14.38 37.64
C LEU A 41 8.71 -12.87 37.37
N CYS A 42 7.99 -12.03 38.13
CA CYS A 42 8.13 -10.58 38.04
C CYS A 42 9.57 -10.15 38.38
N GLY A 43 10.17 -10.71 39.44
CA GLY A 43 11.57 -10.46 39.76
C GLY A 43 12.55 -10.88 38.64
N HIS A 44 12.25 -11.94 37.90
CA HIS A 44 13.02 -12.32 36.72
C HIS A 44 12.84 -11.33 35.57
N PHE A 45 11.63 -10.83 35.31
CA PHE A 45 11.38 -9.82 34.28
C PHE A 45 11.98 -8.44 34.61
N GLU A 46 12.13 -8.13 35.89
CA GLU A 46 12.77 -6.90 36.37
C GLU A 46 14.29 -6.98 36.45
N SER A 47 14.85 -8.20 36.38
CA SER A 47 16.30 -8.44 36.43
C SER A 47 17.02 -7.80 35.25
N GLU A 48 18.19 -7.23 35.51
CA GLU A 48 18.99 -6.52 34.50
C GLU A 48 19.42 -7.47 33.37
N GLU A 49 19.83 -8.68 33.70
CA GLU A 49 20.19 -9.74 32.75
C GLU A 49 19.07 -10.05 31.74
N PHE A 50 17.80 -9.98 32.18
CA PHE A 50 16.65 -10.23 31.31
C PHE A 50 16.37 -9.04 30.38
N LYS A 51 16.60 -7.81 30.84
CA LYS A 51 16.44 -6.61 30.02
C LYS A 51 17.53 -6.49 28.96
N GLU A 52 18.79 -6.74 29.34
CA GLU A 52 19.92 -6.76 28.41
C GLU A 52 19.71 -7.78 27.30
N LEU A 53 19.30 -9.01 27.64
CA LEU A 53 18.97 -10.05 26.64
C LEU A 53 17.83 -9.62 25.69
N LEU A 54 16.82 -8.91 26.20
CA LEU A 54 15.70 -8.44 25.39
C LEU A 54 16.13 -7.31 24.44
N GLU A 55 17.04 -6.44 24.90
CA GLU A 55 17.60 -5.34 24.11
C GLU A 55 18.52 -5.86 23.02
N GLU A 56 19.40 -6.83 23.33
CA GLU A 56 20.26 -7.50 22.33
C GLU A 56 19.44 -8.24 21.25
N ASP A 57 18.39 -8.96 21.64
CA ASP A 57 17.50 -9.66 20.69
C ASP A 57 16.73 -8.66 19.80
N LEU A 58 16.29 -7.52 20.35
CA LEU A 58 15.62 -6.45 19.58
C LEU A 58 16.58 -5.73 18.64
N GLU A 59 17.80 -5.41 19.10
CA GLU A 59 18.85 -4.80 18.28
C GLU A 59 19.24 -5.70 17.13
N LYS A 60 19.31 -7.02 17.37
CA LYS A 60 19.59 -8.00 16.32
C LYS A 60 18.45 -8.09 15.31
N ASP A 61 17.19 -8.15 15.75
CA ASP A 61 16.02 -8.14 14.85
C ASP A 61 15.92 -6.85 14.02
N LEU A 62 16.32 -5.70 14.59
CA LEU A 62 16.40 -4.42 13.89
C LEU A 62 17.55 -4.37 12.90
N ASN A 63 18.75 -4.81 13.31
CA ASN A 63 19.93 -4.82 12.45
C ASN A 63 19.83 -5.84 11.31
N GLU A 64 19.27 -7.03 11.54
CA GLU A 64 18.98 -7.99 10.47
C GLU A 64 17.97 -7.42 9.45
N ASN A 65 16.99 -6.61 9.89
CA ASN A 65 16.07 -5.90 8.99
C ASN A 65 16.74 -4.76 8.22
N ILE A 66 17.73 -4.08 8.81
CA ILE A 66 18.46 -2.96 8.18
C ILE A 66 19.51 -3.49 7.20
N GLU A 67 20.33 -4.48 7.58
CA GLU A 67 21.33 -5.11 6.70
C GLU A 67 20.70 -5.79 5.50
N ALA A 68 19.49 -6.36 5.63
CA ALA A 68 18.74 -6.89 4.49
C ALA A 68 18.24 -5.80 3.52
N ASN A 69 18.30 -4.51 3.88
CA ASN A 69 17.78 -3.39 3.10
C ASN A 69 18.83 -2.39 2.58
N LEU A 70 20.09 -2.48 3.00
CA LEU A 70 21.17 -1.60 2.56
C LEU A 70 21.97 -2.23 1.42
N ASP A 71 21.38 -2.21 0.24
CA ASP A 71 22.12 -2.34 -1.02
C ASP A 71 22.49 -0.92 -1.51
N GLU A 72 23.72 -0.70 -1.95
CA GLU A 72 24.25 0.63 -2.36
C GLU A 72 23.50 1.23 -3.59
N ASN A 73 22.62 0.46 -4.23
CA ASN A 73 21.68 0.92 -5.27
C ASN A 73 20.43 1.64 -4.72
N SER A 74 20.28 1.72 -3.39
CA SER A 74 19.07 2.18 -2.72
C SER A 74 18.71 3.64 -2.98
N GLU A 75 19.68 4.53 -3.24
CA GLU A 75 19.42 5.97 -3.45
C GLU A 75 18.56 6.27 -4.68
N GLN A 76 18.68 5.47 -5.75
CA GLN A 76 17.78 5.56 -6.92
C GLN A 76 16.45 4.85 -6.66
N MET A 77 16.45 3.82 -5.80
CA MET A 77 15.33 2.95 -5.47
C MET A 77 14.28 3.60 -4.55
N TYR A 78 14.65 4.62 -3.77
CA TYR A 78 13.70 5.35 -2.90
C TYR A 78 12.73 6.27 -3.66
N LYS A 79 12.91 6.47 -4.98
CA LYS A 79 11.95 7.18 -5.84
C LYS A 79 10.96 6.27 -6.55
N ASP A 80 11.29 4.99 -6.72
CA ASP A 80 10.46 4.07 -7.48
C ASP A 80 9.32 3.52 -6.61
N PRO A 81 8.13 3.24 -7.19
CA PRO A 81 7.02 2.65 -6.45
C PRO A 81 7.41 1.34 -5.75
N ILE A 82 6.88 1.12 -4.54
CA ILE A 82 7.16 -0.06 -3.70
C ILE A 82 6.94 -1.36 -4.48
N GLU A 83 5.94 -1.40 -5.35
CA GLU A 83 5.63 -2.56 -6.20
C GLU A 83 6.73 -2.90 -7.22
N LEU A 84 7.48 -1.92 -7.73
CA LEU A 84 8.61 -2.16 -8.63
C LEU A 84 9.77 -2.81 -7.87
N LYS A 85 10.07 -2.32 -6.66
CA LYS A 85 11.07 -2.94 -5.77
C LYS A 85 10.70 -4.40 -5.50
N LEU A 86 9.46 -4.65 -5.08
CA LEU A 86 8.99 -6.00 -4.81
C LEU A 86 9.10 -6.92 -6.04
N TYR A 87 8.79 -6.41 -7.23
CA TYR A 87 8.93 -7.19 -8.47
C TYR A 87 10.39 -7.56 -8.75
N PHE A 88 11.31 -6.61 -8.60
CA PHE A 88 12.75 -6.84 -8.74
C PHE A 88 13.22 -7.91 -7.75
N ASP A 89 12.97 -7.71 -6.45
CA ASP A 89 13.44 -8.61 -5.38
C ASP A 89 12.94 -10.06 -5.56
N THR A 90 11.72 -10.23 -6.11
CA THR A 90 11.12 -11.55 -6.31
C THR A 90 11.56 -12.24 -7.60
N HIS A 91 11.99 -11.49 -8.62
CA HIS A 91 12.36 -12.01 -9.93
C HIS A 91 13.85 -11.89 -10.26
N HIS A 92 14.64 -11.35 -9.34
CA HIS A 92 16.08 -11.22 -9.42
C HIS A 92 16.75 -12.18 -8.43
N LYS A 93 17.72 -12.98 -8.90
CA LYS A 93 18.45 -13.93 -8.05
C LYS A 93 19.59 -13.23 -7.31
N LYS A 94 20.05 -13.83 -6.21
CA LYS A 94 21.25 -13.38 -5.48
C LYS A 94 22.51 -13.34 -6.36
N ASP A 95 22.56 -14.19 -7.38
CA ASP A 95 23.67 -14.26 -8.35
C ASP A 95 23.64 -13.13 -9.40
N GLY A 96 22.75 -12.14 -9.28
CA GLY A 96 22.65 -11.02 -10.22
C GLY A 96 21.91 -11.33 -11.52
N THR A 97 21.30 -12.52 -11.62
CA THR A 97 20.62 -12.99 -12.84
C THR A 97 19.11 -12.96 -12.67
N TRP A 98 18.38 -12.57 -13.71
CA TRP A 98 16.92 -12.66 -13.75
C TRP A 98 16.42 -14.10 -13.69
N THR A 99 15.25 -14.29 -13.08
CA THR A 99 14.58 -15.60 -13.02
C THR A 99 14.15 -16.08 -14.40
N HIS A 100 13.77 -15.16 -15.29
CA HIS A 100 13.36 -15.43 -16.66
C HIS A 100 13.61 -14.19 -17.55
N PRO A 101 13.95 -14.31 -18.84
CA PRO A 101 14.10 -13.17 -19.74
C PRO A 101 12.88 -12.25 -19.78
N GLN A 102 11.68 -12.83 -19.82
CA GLN A 102 10.42 -12.08 -19.73
C GLN A 102 10.32 -11.23 -18.46
N ALA A 103 10.90 -11.67 -17.33
CA ALA A 103 10.84 -10.90 -16.10
C ALA A 103 11.70 -9.62 -16.21
N GLN A 104 12.84 -9.70 -16.91
CA GLN A 104 13.64 -8.53 -17.22
C GLN A 104 12.87 -7.55 -18.12
N GLU A 105 12.30 -8.04 -19.21
CA GLU A 105 11.51 -7.20 -20.13
C GLU A 105 10.33 -6.53 -19.42
N ASN A 106 9.63 -7.27 -18.56
CA ASN A 106 8.52 -6.74 -17.77
C ASN A 106 8.99 -5.64 -16.82
N TYR A 107 10.13 -5.83 -16.13
CA TYR A 107 10.67 -4.82 -15.23
C TYR A 107 11.09 -3.54 -15.98
N GLU A 108 11.72 -3.69 -17.15
CA GLU A 108 12.07 -2.56 -18.01
C GLU A 108 10.82 -1.78 -18.47
N GLN A 109 9.75 -2.49 -18.83
CA GLN A 109 8.45 -1.89 -19.17
C GLN A 109 7.81 -1.15 -17.98
N MET A 110 7.86 -1.73 -16.78
CA MET A 110 7.35 -1.06 -15.57
C MET A 110 8.10 0.25 -15.31
N LYS A 111 9.43 0.24 -15.46
CA LYS A 111 10.27 1.43 -15.27
C LYS A 111 10.00 2.52 -16.32
N ALA A 112 9.74 2.13 -17.57
CA ALA A 112 9.35 3.07 -18.61
C ALA A 112 8.00 3.75 -18.32
N LEU A 113 7.00 2.98 -17.87
CA LEU A 113 5.69 3.51 -17.48
C LEU A 113 5.77 4.45 -16.27
N CYS A 114 6.63 4.14 -15.29
CA CYS A 114 6.89 5.06 -14.17
C CYS A 114 7.42 6.41 -14.67
N LYS A 115 8.41 6.41 -15.56
CA LYS A 115 8.97 7.65 -16.13
C LYS A 115 7.91 8.45 -16.91
N GLN A 116 7.15 7.77 -17.76
CA GLN A 116 6.07 8.41 -18.52
C GLN A 116 5.01 9.06 -17.61
N ALA A 117 4.61 8.38 -16.54
CA ALA A 117 3.63 8.91 -15.59
C ALA A 117 4.13 10.20 -14.91
N ILE A 118 5.43 10.27 -14.59
CA ILE A 118 6.08 11.46 -14.04
C ILE A 118 6.07 12.60 -15.05
N ASP A 119 6.41 12.33 -16.31
CA ASP A 119 6.44 13.33 -17.38
C ASP A 119 5.04 13.89 -17.70
N GLU A 120 4.02 13.05 -17.64
CA GLU A 120 2.61 13.42 -17.85
C GLU A 120 1.96 14.05 -16.61
N GLY A 121 2.66 14.07 -15.45
CA GLY A 121 2.11 14.56 -14.18
C GLY A 121 0.93 13.74 -13.66
N THR A 122 0.79 12.48 -14.11
CA THR A 122 -0.31 11.60 -13.73
C THR A 122 0.09 10.74 -12.55
N GLU A 123 -0.68 10.79 -11.47
CA GLU A 123 -0.49 9.92 -10.30
C GLU A 123 -0.95 8.48 -10.61
N ILE A 124 -0.05 7.67 -11.17
CA ILE A 124 -0.27 6.23 -11.36
C ILE A 124 0.35 5.47 -10.18
N SER A 125 -0.44 4.64 -9.50
CA SER A 125 0.04 3.77 -8.43
C SER A 125 0.91 2.64 -8.98
N GLY A 126 1.94 2.22 -8.23
CA GLY A 126 2.79 1.08 -8.63
C GLY A 126 1.99 -0.20 -8.90
N ARG A 127 0.88 -0.42 -8.19
CA ARG A 127 -0.04 -1.54 -8.48
C ARG A 127 -0.69 -1.42 -9.86
N GLN A 128 -1.08 -0.22 -10.29
CA GLN A 128 -1.66 0.00 -11.61
C GLN A 128 -0.62 -0.22 -12.72
N ILE A 129 0.63 0.13 -12.47
CA ILE A 129 1.76 -0.15 -13.39
C ILE A 129 1.98 -1.66 -13.52
N LEU A 130 2.00 -2.36 -12.38
CA LEU A 130 2.13 -3.81 -12.34
C LEU A 130 0.99 -4.50 -13.11
N GLU A 131 -0.25 -4.03 -12.91
CA GLU A 131 -1.43 -4.55 -13.60
C GLU A 131 -1.40 -4.28 -15.11
N LYS A 132 -0.91 -3.11 -15.55
CA LYS A 132 -0.74 -2.82 -16.99
C LYS A 132 0.27 -3.76 -17.66
N VAL A 133 1.40 -4.05 -17.01
CA VAL A 133 2.47 -4.89 -17.59
C VAL A 133 2.14 -6.37 -17.48
N LEU A 134 1.80 -6.85 -16.28
CA LEU A 134 1.56 -8.28 -16.03
C LEU A 134 0.16 -8.75 -16.41
N LYS A 135 -0.77 -7.81 -16.64
CA LYS A 135 -2.21 -8.03 -16.77
C LYS A 135 -2.82 -8.52 -15.45
N SER A 136 -4.11 -8.25 -15.27
CA SER A 136 -4.85 -8.73 -14.11
C SER A 136 -4.89 -10.27 -14.11
N LYS A 137 -4.40 -10.90 -13.04
CA LYS A 137 -4.49 -12.36 -12.90
C LYS A 137 -5.97 -12.75 -12.80
N SER A 138 -6.42 -13.61 -13.70
CA SER A 138 -7.75 -14.23 -13.61
C SER A 138 -7.90 -14.94 -12.26
N GLY A 139 -8.83 -14.49 -11.42
CA GLY A 139 -9.03 -15.07 -10.10
C GLY A 139 -9.53 -16.52 -10.16
N TYR A 140 -9.30 -17.31 -9.09
CA TYR A 140 -9.84 -18.67 -9.00
C TYR A 140 -11.28 -18.66 -8.46
N ALA A 141 -12.26 -19.09 -9.26
CA ALA A 141 -13.61 -19.37 -8.78
C ALA A 141 -13.67 -20.82 -8.28
N ARG A 142 -13.85 -20.99 -6.97
CA ARG A 142 -13.93 -22.32 -6.34
C ARG A 142 -15.06 -23.12 -7.01
N GLY A 143 -14.71 -24.24 -7.63
CA GLY A 143 -15.66 -25.13 -8.33
C GLY A 143 -15.79 -24.91 -9.85
N LEU A 144 -15.12 -23.92 -10.43
CA LEU A 144 -15.20 -23.61 -11.89
C LEU A 144 -13.84 -23.68 -12.60
N GLY A 145 -12.78 -24.10 -11.91
CA GLY A 145 -11.43 -24.20 -12.47
C GLY A 145 -10.70 -22.86 -12.58
N TYR A 146 -9.63 -22.84 -13.39
CA TYR A 146 -8.87 -21.62 -13.69
C TYR A 146 -9.53 -20.87 -14.85
N GLY A 147 -9.81 -19.58 -14.65
CA GLY A 147 -10.44 -18.71 -15.65
C GLY A 147 -10.76 -17.34 -15.06
N VAL A 148 -11.05 -16.33 -15.89
CA VAL A 148 -11.43 -15.00 -15.39
C VAL A 148 -12.72 -15.16 -14.59
N LYS A 149 -12.68 -14.82 -13.29
CA LYS A 149 -13.91 -14.76 -12.48
C LYS A 149 -14.89 -13.87 -13.24
N PRO A 150 -16.07 -14.36 -13.62
CA PRO A 150 -17.06 -13.51 -14.24
C PRO A 150 -17.35 -12.36 -13.29
N ILE A 151 -17.40 -11.15 -13.84
CA ILE A 151 -17.75 -9.94 -13.08
C ILE A 151 -19.12 -10.20 -12.45
N SER A 152 -19.27 -9.87 -11.17
CA SER A 152 -20.55 -10.11 -10.51
C SER A 152 -21.64 -9.25 -11.14
N SER A 153 -22.89 -9.73 -11.13
CA SER A 153 -24.02 -8.95 -11.67
C SER A 153 -24.11 -7.56 -11.04
N LYS A 154 -23.75 -7.42 -9.76
CA LYS A 154 -23.77 -6.14 -9.04
C LYS A 154 -22.69 -5.19 -9.54
N ASP A 155 -21.50 -5.71 -9.85
CA ASP A 155 -20.39 -4.91 -10.37
C ASP A 155 -20.67 -4.47 -11.81
N LEU A 156 -21.27 -5.34 -12.64
CA LEU A 156 -21.75 -4.99 -13.99
C LEU A 156 -22.83 -3.90 -13.94
N GLU A 157 -23.81 -4.02 -13.05
CA GLU A 157 -24.83 -3.00 -12.83
C GLU A 157 -24.20 -1.67 -12.39
N PHE A 158 -23.25 -1.71 -11.46
CA PHE A 158 -22.54 -0.53 -11.00
C PHE A 158 -21.76 0.16 -12.12
N GLU A 159 -21.03 -0.62 -12.94
CA GLU A 159 -20.28 -0.09 -14.08
C GLU A 159 -21.20 0.53 -15.13
N ALA A 160 -22.33 -0.11 -15.43
CA ALA A 160 -23.35 0.44 -16.33
C ALA A 160 -23.94 1.76 -15.81
N ILE A 161 -24.24 1.85 -14.50
CA ILE A 161 -24.71 3.08 -13.86
C ILE A 161 -23.63 4.18 -13.95
N LEU A 162 -22.36 3.82 -13.72
CA LEU A 162 -21.26 4.76 -13.79
C LEU A 162 -21.06 5.31 -15.21
N GLN A 163 -21.11 4.43 -16.22
CA GLN A 163 -21.06 4.83 -17.63
C GLN A 163 -22.23 5.74 -18.02
N ALA A 164 -23.46 5.41 -17.59
CA ALA A 164 -24.62 6.24 -17.84
C ALA A 164 -24.48 7.64 -17.22
N LYS A 165 -23.97 7.73 -15.98
CA LYS A 165 -23.67 9.01 -15.34
C LYS A 165 -22.60 9.80 -16.09
N LYS A 166 -21.55 9.13 -16.56
CA LYS A 166 -20.48 9.76 -17.36
C LYS A 166 -21.03 10.35 -18.66
N MET A 167 -21.81 9.58 -19.42
CA MET A 167 -22.46 10.05 -20.65
C MET A 167 -23.40 11.23 -20.39
N ALA A 168 -24.17 11.19 -19.29
CA ALA A 168 -25.05 12.30 -18.92
C ALA A 168 -24.25 13.57 -18.56
N ALA A 169 -23.13 13.42 -17.86
CA ALA A 169 -22.24 14.53 -17.54
C ALA A 169 -21.60 15.13 -18.80
N GLU A 170 -21.10 14.30 -19.71
CA GLU A 170 -20.53 14.73 -21.00
C GLU A 170 -21.57 15.48 -21.84
N LYS A 171 -22.80 14.97 -21.92
CA LYS A 171 -23.89 15.67 -22.61
C LYS A 171 -24.16 17.04 -22.00
N ARG A 172 -24.19 17.15 -20.67
CA ARG A 172 -24.39 18.41 -19.96
C ARG A 172 -23.24 19.39 -20.20
N ILE A 173 -22.00 18.90 -20.26
CA ILE A 173 -20.83 19.71 -20.63
C ILE A 173 -21.02 20.28 -22.04
N ASN A 174 -21.38 19.44 -23.01
CA ASN A 174 -21.59 19.89 -24.39
C ASN A 174 -22.70 20.96 -24.49
N GLU A 175 -23.84 20.74 -23.83
CA GLU A 175 -24.93 21.72 -23.78
C GLU A 175 -24.49 23.06 -23.18
N LEU A 176 -23.73 23.03 -22.08
CA LEU A 176 -23.19 24.25 -21.47
C LEU A 176 -22.18 24.95 -22.38
N THR A 177 -21.34 24.19 -23.08
CA THR A 177 -20.38 24.77 -24.03
C THR A 177 -21.07 25.46 -25.21
N GLU A 178 -22.18 24.91 -25.71
CA GLU A 178 -22.99 25.57 -26.76
C GLU A 178 -23.64 26.85 -26.25
N GLN A 179 -24.15 26.84 -25.01
CA GLN A 179 -24.72 28.04 -24.38
C GLN A 179 -23.68 29.15 -24.21
N ILE A 180 -22.47 28.81 -23.75
CA ILE A 180 -21.37 29.77 -23.62
C ILE A 180 -21.03 30.38 -24.98
N LYS A 181 -20.90 29.57 -26.03
CA LYS A 181 -20.59 30.06 -27.38
C LYS A 181 -21.67 31.02 -27.91
N ASN A 182 -22.94 30.70 -27.70
CA ASN A 182 -24.05 31.60 -28.09
C ASN A 182 -24.02 32.92 -27.32
N GLN A 183 -23.71 32.87 -26.01
CA GLN A 183 -23.55 34.09 -25.21
C GLN A 183 -22.37 34.95 -25.69
N GLU A 184 -21.23 34.33 -26.05
CA GLU A 184 -20.07 35.04 -26.61
C GLU A 184 -20.41 35.74 -27.93
N GLU A 185 -21.17 35.10 -28.82
CA GLU A 185 -21.63 35.71 -30.07
C GLU A 185 -22.54 36.92 -29.80
N GLN A 186 -23.48 36.80 -28.85
CA GLN A 186 -24.33 37.93 -28.48
C GLN A 186 -23.54 39.09 -27.86
N ILE A 187 -22.58 38.81 -26.99
CA ILE A 187 -21.70 39.83 -26.40
C ILE A 187 -20.91 40.54 -27.50
N LYS A 188 -20.39 39.80 -28.49
CA LYS A 188 -19.64 40.37 -29.60
C LYS A 188 -20.50 41.30 -30.47
N ILE A 189 -21.75 40.93 -30.73
CA ILE A 189 -22.72 41.79 -31.44
C ILE A 189 -23.00 43.05 -30.62
N GLN A 190 -23.27 42.93 -29.32
CA GLN A 190 -23.49 44.07 -28.44
C GLN A 190 -22.28 45.02 -28.40
N GLN A 191 -21.06 44.49 -28.34
CA GLN A 191 -19.83 45.27 -28.39
C GLN A 191 -19.67 46.03 -29.71
N ALA A 192 -19.99 45.41 -30.85
CA ALA A 192 -19.97 46.09 -32.14
C ALA A 192 -20.94 47.28 -32.17
N THR A 193 -22.19 47.07 -31.74
CA THR A 193 -23.19 48.14 -31.65
C THR A 193 -22.76 49.29 -30.73
N ILE A 194 -22.13 48.97 -29.58
CA ILE A 194 -21.63 50.00 -28.65
C ILE A 194 -20.50 50.82 -29.29
N ASN A 195 -19.62 50.19 -30.07
CA ASN A 195 -18.54 50.89 -30.76
C ASN A 195 -19.07 51.81 -31.87
N ASP A 196 -20.03 51.33 -32.67
CA ASP A 196 -20.66 52.14 -33.73
C ASP A 196 -21.36 53.40 -33.16
N LEU A 197 -22.02 53.28 -32.00
CA LEU A 197 -22.63 54.40 -31.28
C LEU A 197 -21.61 55.36 -30.65
N ARG A 198 -20.38 54.91 -30.40
CA ARG A 198 -19.31 55.73 -29.82
C ARG A 198 -18.55 56.54 -30.88
N GLU A 199 -18.53 56.06 -32.12
CA GLU A 199 -17.87 56.69 -33.26
C GLU A 199 -18.78 57.67 -34.05
N SER A 200 -20.09 57.67 -33.77
CA SER A 200 -21.08 58.64 -34.29
C SER A 200 -21.21 59.88 -33.40
#